data_AF-A0A3E1D8Q2-F1
#
_entry.id   AF-A0A3E1D8Q2-F1
#
_cell.length_a   1.000
_cell.length_b   1.000
_cell.length_c   1.000
_cell.angle_alpha   90.00
_cell.angle_beta   90.00
_cell.angle_gamma   90.00
#
_symmetry.space_group_name_H-M   'P 1'
#
loop_
_entity.id
_entity.type
_entity.pdbx_description
1 polymer ?
#
loop_
_entity_poly.entity_id
_entity_poly.type
_entity_poly.pdbx_seq_one_letter_code
_entity_poly.pdbx_strand_id
1 'polypeptide(L)'
;MNKQLLELLDGANDKYPHTLEQQFPHIVAKIMELWGLPALNQYFVDLMLHTRAEPREGFPPKAAKEILDLSLISDQQTQTKKGTLISR
;
A
#
# COMPACT_ATOMS: atom_id res chain seq x y z
N MET A 1 -9.86 12.36 0.30
CA MET A 1 -10.38 11.29 1.19
C MET A 1 -11.32 10.41 0.39
N ASN A 2 -10.73 9.44 -0.30
CA ASN A 2 -11.42 8.37 -0.98
C ASN A 2 -12.05 7.41 0.05
N LYS A 3 -13.37 7.25 0.00
CA LYS A 3 -14.13 6.39 0.92
C LYS A 3 -13.76 4.91 0.77
N GLN A 4 -13.50 4.44 -0.45
CA GLN A 4 -13.12 3.06 -0.69
C GLN A 4 -11.77 2.73 -0.03
N LEU A 5 -10.79 3.63 -0.13
CA LEU A 5 -9.51 3.43 0.53
C LEU A 5 -9.66 3.43 2.06
N LEU A 6 -10.52 4.29 2.60
CA LEU A 6 -10.82 4.32 4.03
C LEU A 6 -11.47 3.01 4.51
N GLU A 7 -12.38 2.43 3.72
CA GLU A 7 -12.99 1.14 4.00
C GLU A 7 -11.97 0.00 3.95
N LEU A 8 -11.03 0.02 2.99
CA LEU A 8 -9.95 -0.97 2.89
C LEU A 8 -9.01 -0.92 4.10
N LEU A 9 -8.80 0.27 4.65
CA LEU A 9 -8.04 0.54 5.86
C LEU A 9 -8.81 0.17 7.15
N ASP A 10 -9.99 -0.45 7.04
CA ASP A 10 -10.86 -0.82 8.17
C ASP A 10 -11.20 0.41 9.05
N GLY A 11 -11.35 1.58 8.43
CA GLY A 11 -11.63 2.83 9.14
C GLY A 11 -10.41 3.44 9.85
N ALA A 12 -9.18 2.97 9.58
CA ALA A 12 -7.95 3.59 10.06
C ALA A 12 -7.66 4.93 9.34
N ASN A 13 -8.45 5.95 9.67
CA ASN A 13 -8.33 7.30 9.12
C ASN A 13 -6.99 7.95 9.49
N ASP A 14 -6.41 7.60 10.64
CA ASP A 14 -5.06 8.04 11.05
C ASP A 14 -3.95 7.55 10.13
N LYS A 15 -4.18 6.44 9.41
CA LYS A 15 -3.22 5.85 8.47
C LYS A 15 -3.56 6.17 7.01
N TYR A 16 -4.46 7.12 6.79
CA TYR A 16 -4.90 7.48 5.46
C TYR A 16 -3.77 8.16 4.66
N PRO A 17 -3.40 7.64 3.48
CA PRO A 17 -2.27 8.16 2.71
C PRO A 17 -2.68 9.41 1.90
N HIS A 18 -2.78 10.54 2.60
CA HIS A 18 -3.15 11.83 2.01
C HIS A 18 -2.14 12.30 0.95
N THR A 19 -0.85 12.13 1.23
CA THR A 19 0.21 12.59 0.34
C THR A 19 0.26 11.74 -0.91
N LEU A 20 0.12 10.41 -0.74
CA LEU A 20 0.07 9.46 -1.84
C LEU A 20 -1.15 9.66 -2.74
N GLU A 21 -2.33 9.91 -2.17
CA GLU A 21 -3.55 10.23 -2.95
C GLU A 21 -3.34 11.48 -3.80
N GLN A 22 -2.74 12.52 -3.24
CA GLN A 22 -2.58 13.81 -3.92
C GLN A 22 -1.47 13.80 -4.97
N GLN A 23 -0.31 13.21 -4.66
CA GLN A 23 0.83 13.21 -5.58
C GLN A 23 0.79 12.03 -6.57
N PHE A 24 0.24 10.89 -6.15
CA PHE A 24 0.28 9.65 -6.91
C PHE A 24 -1.08 8.93 -6.94
N PRO A 25 -2.14 9.57 -7.46
CA PRO A 25 -3.48 8.97 -7.50
C PRO A 25 -3.53 7.65 -8.29
N HIS A 26 -2.64 7.49 -9.29
CA HIS A 26 -2.52 6.26 -10.09
C HIS A 26 -1.94 5.08 -9.28
N ILE A 27 -1.02 5.35 -8.36
CA ILE A 27 -0.47 4.32 -7.45
C ILE A 27 -1.57 3.88 -6.48
N VAL A 28 -2.29 4.83 -5.90
CA VAL A 28 -3.41 4.55 -4.98
C VAL A 28 -4.49 3.73 -5.67
N ALA A 29 -4.87 4.07 -6.91
CA ALA A 29 -5.80 3.27 -7.70
C ALA A 29 -5.33 1.81 -7.85
N LYS A 30 -4.05 1.61 -8.23
CA LYS A 30 -3.46 0.28 -8.39
C LYS A 30 -3.41 -0.50 -7.07
N ILE A 31 -3.09 0.18 -5.97
CA ILE A 31 -3.09 -0.40 -4.61
C ILE A 31 -4.50 -0.89 -4.26
N MET A 32 -5.53 -0.10 -4.54
CA MET A 32 -6.92 -0.50 -4.30
C MET A 32 -7.32 -1.70 -5.16
N GLU A 33 -6.92 -1.73 -6.44
CA GLU A 33 -7.17 -2.89 -7.31
C GLU A 33 -6.45 -4.16 -6.84
N LEU A 34 -5.23 -4.02 -6.33
CA LEU A 34 -4.43 -5.13 -5.83
C LEU A 34 -4.71 -5.46 -4.36
N TRP A 35 -5.58 -4.72 -3.68
CA TRP A 35 -5.76 -4.83 -2.23
C TRP A 35 -6.25 -6.22 -1.82
N GLY A 36 -5.54 -6.85 -0.87
CA GLY A 36 -5.82 -8.22 -0.44
C GLY A 36 -5.29 -9.32 -1.38
N LEU A 37 -4.66 -8.96 -2.50
CA LEU A 37 -3.94 -9.91 -3.35
C LEU A 37 -2.47 -10.02 -2.92
N PRO A 38 -1.85 -11.21 -3.08
CA PRO A 38 -0.41 -11.36 -2.84
C PRO A 38 0.45 -10.51 -3.78
N ALA A 39 -0.09 -10.13 -4.95
CA ALA A 39 0.58 -9.26 -5.91
C ALA A 39 0.78 -7.82 -5.38
N LEU A 40 0.01 -7.37 -4.39
CA LEU A 40 0.17 -6.05 -3.79
C LEU A 40 1.53 -5.90 -3.11
N ASN A 41 1.97 -6.92 -2.38
CA ASN A 41 3.26 -6.88 -1.71
C ASN A 41 4.41 -6.74 -2.72
N GLN A 42 4.32 -7.46 -3.84
CA GLN A 42 5.26 -7.32 -4.94
C GLN A 42 5.19 -5.92 -5.59
N TYR A 43 4.00 -5.34 -5.69
CA TYR A 43 3.83 -3.98 -6.19
C TYR A 43 4.45 -2.92 -5.26
N PHE A 44 4.35 -3.09 -3.93
CA PHE A 44 5.04 -2.23 -2.97
C PHE A 44 6.56 -2.34 -3.05
N VAL A 45 7.08 -3.56 -3.14
CA VAL A 45 8.51 -3.82 -3.33
C VAL A 45 8.99 -3.16 -4.63
N ASP A 46 8.24 -3.33 -5.71
CA ASP A 46 8.51 -2.71 -7.02
C ASP A 46 8.47 -1.18 -6.95
N LEU A 47 7.53 -0.58 -6.21
CA LEU A 47 7.49 0.87 -5.94
C LEU A 47 8.72 1.37 -5.18
N MET A 48 9.20 0.61 -4.19
CA MET A 48 10.40 0.95 -3.42
C MET A 48 11.69 0.70 -4.20
N LEU A 49 11.73 -0.33 -5.05
CA LEU A 49 12.87 -0.69 -5.90
C LEU A 49 12.95 0.13 -7.19
N HIS A 50 11.85 0.75 -7.63
CA HIS A 50 11.82 1.73 -8.72
C HIS A 50 12.53 3.05 -8.34
N THR A 51 13.66 2.97 -7.64
CA THR A 51 14.81 3.86 -7.78
C THR A 51 15.42 3.71 -9.17
N ARG A 52 14.65 4.05 -10.20
CA ARG A 52 15.08 3.98 -11.60
C ARG A 52 15.94 5.20 -11.92
N ALA A 53 17.25 5.06 -11.77
CA ALA A 53 18.38 5.66 -12.52
C ALA A 53 18.34 7.12 -13.05
N GLU A 54 17.34 7.93 -12.73
CA GLU A 54 17.20 9.32 -13.15
C GLU A 54 17.22 10.25 -11.94
N PRO A 55 17.65 11.52 -12.09
CA PRO A 55 17.67 12.50 -11.01
C PRO A 55 16.25 13.03 -10.73
N ARG A 56 15.30 12.12 -10.48
CA ARG A 56 14.01 12.47 -9.92
C ARG A 56 14.10 12.27 -8.42
N GLU A 57 13.80 13.34 -7.70
CA GLU A 57 13.51 13.30 -6.27
C GLU A 57 12.63 12.08 -6.01
N GLY A 58 13.13 11.11 -5.24
CA GLY A 58 12.38 9.89 -4.93
C GLY A 58 11.06 10.20 -4.20
N PHE A 59 10.40 9.17 -3.68
CA PHE A 59 9.22 9.43 -2.85
C PHE A 59 9.59 10.35 -1.68
N PRO A 60 8.83 11.45 -1.45
CA PRO A 60 9.07 12.25 -0.28
C PRO A 60 8.93 11.37 0.96
N PRO A 61 9.67 11.64 2.04
CA PRO A 61 9.71 10.78 3.23
C PRO A 61 8.31 10.55 3.83
N LYS A 62 7.37 11.47 3.60
CA LYS A 62 5.97 11.33 3.99
C LYS A 62 5.22 10.28 3.16
N ALA A 63 5.36 10.29 1.84
CA ALA A 63 4.77 9.29 0.96
C ALA A 63 5.41 7.91 1.17
N ALA A 64 6.72 7.84 1.38
CA ALA A 64 7.40 6.58 1.68
C ALA A 64 6.88 5.93 2.99
N LYS A 65 6.66 6.73 4.05
CA LYS A 65 6.03 6.26 5.28
C LYS A 65 4.60 5.77 5.06
N GLU A 66 3.80 6.51 4.30
CA GLU A 66 2.43 6.10 3.95
C GLU A 66 2.42 4.75 3.21
N ILE A 67 3.33 4.54 2.24
CA ILE A 67 3.47 3.26 1.52
C ILE A 67 3.84 2.12 2.48
N LEU A 68 4.77 2.35 3.41
CA LEU A 68 5.15 1.36 4.42
C LEU A 68 3.98 0.99 5.33
N ASP A 69 3.20 1.97 5.81
CA ASP A 69 2.01 1.72 6.62
C ASP A 69 0.97 0.90 5.85
N LEU A 70 0.71 1.22 4.58
CA LEU A 70 -0.20 0.45 3.72
C LEU A 70 0.28 -0.99 3.53
N SER A 71 1.58 -1.17 3.30
CA SER A 71 2.20 -2.50 3.17
C SER A 71 1.99 -3.31 4.45
N LEU A 72 2.17 -2.71 5.63
CA LEU A 72 1.98 -3.39 6.92
C LEU A 72 0.52 -3.79 7.14
N ILE A 73 -0.43 -2.89 6.88
CA ILE A 73 -1.87 -3.17 7.03
C ILE A 73 -2.29 -4.29 6.09
N SER A 74 -1.92 -4.20 4.82
CA SER A 74 -2.27 -5.20 3.82
C SER A 74 -1.59 -6.55 4.07
N ASP A 75 -0.36 -6.57 4.59
CA ASP A 75 0.30 -7.79 5.05
C ASP A 75 -0.46 -8.43 6.22
N GLN A 76 -0.82 -7.65 7.24
CA GLN A 76 -1.66 -8.13 8.36
C GLN A 76 -3.01 -8.69 7.88
N GLN A 77 -3.66 -8.01 6.94
CA GLN A 77 -4.93 -8.46 6.34
C GLN A 77 -4.76 -9.70 5.45
N THR A 78 -3.61 -9.91 4.81
CA THR A 78 -3.34 -11.12 4.01
C THR A 78 -2.87 -12.29 4.87
N GLN A 79 -2.17 -12.05 5.98
CA GLN A 79 -1.77 -13.05 6.97
C GLN A 79 -3.00 -13.62 7.70
N THR A 80 -3.93 -12.75 8.15
CA THR A 80 -5.18 -13.18 8.79
C THR A 80 -6.03 -14.08 7.88
N LYS A 81 -5.98 -13.87 6.56
CA LYS A 81 -6.66 -14.74 5.57
C LYS A 81 -5.88 -16.02 5.22
N LYS A 82 -4.54 -16.01 5.30
CA LYS A 82 -3.68 -17.18 5.00
C LYS A 82 -3.52 -18.15 6.19
N GLY A 83 -3.87 -17.74 7.41
CA GLY A 83 -3.81 -18.56 8.63
C GLY A 83 -4.67 -19.83 8.64
N THR A 84 -5.48 -20.10 7.61
CA THR A 84 -6.28 -21.33 7.49
C THR A 84 -5.58 -22.44 6.68
N LEU A 85 -4.31 -22.30 6.28
CA LEU A 85 -3.60 -23.35 5.54
C LEU A 85 -2.26 -23.77 6.17
N ILE A 86 -2.27 -24.02 7.48
CA ILE A 86 -1.38 -25.04 8.07
C ILE A 86 -2.19 -25.93 9.02
N SER A 87 -2.84 -26.94 8.44
CA SER A 87 -3.28 -28.11 9.16
C SER A 87 -2.86 -29.32 8.36
N ARG A 88 -1.67 -29.85 8.66
CA ARG A 88 -1.45 -31.28 8.78
C ARG A 88 -0.10 -31.60 9.40
#